data_AF-A0A5D3CLA2-F1
#
_entry.id   AF-A0A5D3CLA2-F1
#
_cell.length_a   1.000
_cell.length_b   1.000
_cell.length_c   1.000
_cell.angle_alpha   90.00
_cell.angle_beta   90.00
_cell.angle_gamma   90.00
#
_symmetry.space_group_name_H-M   'P 1'
#
loop_
_entity.id
_entity.type
_entity.pdbx_description
1 polymer ?
#
loop_
_entity_poly.entity_id
_entity_poly.type
_entity_poly.pdbx_seq_one_letter_code
_entity_poly.pdbx_strand_id
1 'polypeptide(L)'
;MTEDESVSKYNERVLEIANDLLLLGEKILESKIIRKVLRSLPRKSDTKVTAIEEAQDITTLKLNELFESLLTFEMAMLDRESKKGKGIAFKSAYDQETTANQSGNEANQDDSIALLTKQFSKMTRKFKSLNTAGRT
;
A
#
# COMPACT_ATOMS: atom_id res chain seq x y z
N MET A 1 9.51 -16.81 -5.90
CA MET A 1 8.37 -16.72 -4.97
C MET A 1 7.11 -16.82 -5.80
N THR A 2 6.13 -17.63 -5.39
CA THR A 2 4.84 -17.71 -6.10
C THR A 2 3.93 -16.54 -5.69
N GLU A 3 2.89 -16.25 -6.46
CA GLU A 3 2.00 -15.10 -6.20
C GLU A 3 1.28 -15.18 -4.85
N ASP A 4 0.92 -16.38 -4.40
CA ASP A 4 0.20 -16.62 -3.13
C ASP A 4 1.12 -16.99 -1.96
N GLU A 5 2.42 -17.00 -2.19
CA GLU A 5 3.38 -17.31 -1.14
C GLU A 5 3.71 -16.05 -0.32
N SER A 6 3.72 -16.21 1.01
CA SER A 6 4.17 -15.15 1.92
C SER A 6 5.69 -14.99 1.92
N VAL A 7 6.16 -13.77 2.18
CA VAL A 7 7.60 -13.46 2.26
C VAL A 7 8.30 -14.32 3.31
N SER A 8 7.64 -14.61 4.44
CA SER A 8 8.21 -15.47 5.51
C SER A 8 8.49 -16.89 5.03
N LYS A 9 7.50 -17.53 4.38
CA LYS A 9 7.65 -18.89 3.85
C LYS A 9 8.72 -18.94 2.75
N TYR A 10 8.76 -17.89 1.93
CA TYR A 10 9.80 -17.76 0.92
C TYR A 10 11.21 -17.64 1.51
N ASN A 11 11.37 -16.82 2.57
CA ASN A 11 12.64 -16.66 3.30
C ASN A 11 13.15 -18.00 3.84
N GLU A 12 12.28 -18.78 4.50
CA GLU A 12 12.63 -20.10 5.03
C GLU A 12 13.22 -21.01 3.96
N ARG A 13 12.59 -21.09 2.78
CA ARG A 13 13.12 -21.91 1.67
C ARG A 13 14.45 -21.39 1.13
N VAL A 14 14.63 -20.07 1.06
CA VAL A 14 15.90 -19.49 0.60
C VAL A 14 17.03 -19.88 1.56
N LEU A 15 16.77 -19.84 2.86
CA LEU A 15 17.72 -20.25 3.89
C LEU A 15 17.98 -21.77 3.85
N GLU A 16 16.94 -22.59 3.69
CA GLU A 16 17.06 -24.04 3.51
C GLU A 16 17.99 -24.38 2.32
N ILE A 17 17.73 -23.80 1.15
CA ILE A 17 18.56 -24.00 -0.04
C ILE A 17 20.00 -23.51 0.19
N ALA A 18 20.18 -22.36 0.84
CA ALA A 18 21.51 -21.83 1.12
C ALA A 18 22.30 -22.74 2.09
N ASN A 19 21.61 -23.32 3.08
CA ASN A 19 22.18 -24.27 4.02
C ASN A 19 22.53 -25.60 3.33
N ASP A 20 21.66 -26.14 2.49
CA ASP A 20 21.91 -27.36 1.73
C ASP A 20 23.14 -27.21 0.83
N LEU A 21 23.27 -26.06 0.15
CA LEU A 21 24.44 -25.77 -0.68
C LEU A 21 25.72 -25.67 0.15
N LEU A 22 25.64 -25.08 1.34
CA LEU A 22 26.76 -25.04 2.28
C LEU A 22 27.17 -26.46 2.74
N LEU A 23 26.21 -27.35 3.01
CA LEU A 23 26.46 -28.75 3.38
C LEU A 23 27.10 -29.55 2.23
N LEU A 24 26.77 -29.22 0.98
CA LEU A 24 27.40 -29.78 -0.22
C LEU A 24 28.78 -29.19 -0.52
N GLY A 25 29.28 -28.25 0.31
CA GLY A 25 30.57 -27.58 0.14
C GLY A 25 30.55 -26.39 -0.83
N GLU A 26 29.38 -26.03 -1.37
CA GLU A 26 29.21 -24.88 -2.24
C GLU A 26 28.86 -23.63 -1.41
N LYS A 27 29.85 -22.79 -1.14
CA LYS A 27 29.61 -21.50 -0.50
C LYS A 27 29.11 -20.47 -1.50
N ILE A 28 27.86 -20.04 -1.35
CA ILE A 28 27.29 -18.93 -2.13
C ILE A 28 27.50 -17.60 -1.40
N LEU A 29 27.98 -16.60 -2.14
CA LEU A 29 28.06 -15.22 -1.63
C LEU A 29 26.67 -14.65 -1.37
N GLU A 30 26.50 -13.98 -0.23
CA GLU A 30 25.23 -13.38 0.17
C GLU A 30 24.68 -12.42 -0.89
N SER A 31 25.52 -11.59 -1.51
CA SER A 31 25.13 -10.70 -2.61
C SER A 31 24.60 -11.44 -3.85
N LYS A 32 24.99 -12.69 -4.06
CA LYS A 32 24.46 -13.55 -5.13
C LYS A 32 23.08 -14.11 -4.74
N ILE A 33 22.88 -14.43 -3.47
CA ILE A 33 21.57 -14.83 -2.93
C ILE A 33 20.59 -13.66 -3.05
N ILE A 34 20.98 -12.46 -2.62
CA ILE A 34 20.16 -11.24 -2.71
C ILE A 34 19.69 -10.97 -4.14
N ARG A 35 20.61 -11.02 -5.13
CA ARG A 35 20.25 -10.85 -6.54
C ARG A 35 19.27 -11.91 -7.03
N LYS A 36 19.41 -13.15 -6.58
CA LYS A 36 18.47 -14.23 -6.91
C LYS A 36 17.11 -14.00 -6.26
N VAL A 37 17.10 -13.55 -5.01
CA VAL A 37 15.88 -13.19 -4.27
C VAL A 37 15.13 -12.11 -5.03
N LEU A 38 15.75 -10.95 -5.26
CA LEU A 38 15.15 -9.81 -5.96
C LEU A 38 14.57 -10.21 -7.33
N ARG A 39 15.32 -10.98 -8.12
CA ARG A 39 14.88 -11.43 -9.44
C ARG A 39 13.78 -12.50 -9.43
N SER A 40 13.55 -13.16 -8.31
CA SER A 40 12.53 -14.20 -8.18
C SER A 40 11.25 -13.74 -7.47
N LEU A 41 11.20 -12.46 -7.08
CA LEU A 41 10.00 -11.85 -6.53
C LEU A 41 8.90 -11.71 -7.61
N PRO A 42 7.63 -11.77 -7.21
CA PRO A 42 6.50 -11.64 -8.13
C PRO A 42 6.35 -10.19 -8.59
N ARG A 43 5.62 -10.02 -9.70
CA ARG A 43 5.47 -8.73 -10.39
C ARG A 43 4.84 -7.63 -9.53
N LYS A 44 3.99 -8.02 -8.57
CA LYS A 44 3.38 -7.10 -7.58
C LYS A 44 4.41 -6.37 -6.71
N SER A 45 5.63 -6.89 -6.61
CA SER A 45 6.73 -6.32 -5.85
C SER A 45 7.73 -5.53 -6.70
N ASP A 46 7.54 -5.42 -8.03
CA ASP A 46 8.49 -4.76 -8.94
C ASP A 46 8.85 -3.35 -8.47
N THR A 47 7.85 -2.55 -8.07
CA THR A 47 8.09 -1.18 -7.56
C THR A 47 9.00 -1.18 -6.32
N LYS A 48 8.86 -2.17 -5.44
CA LYS A 48 9.71 -2.32 -4.26
C LYS A 48 11.12 -2.78 -4.65
N VAL A 49 11.24 -3.68 -5.63
CA VAL A 49 12.52 -4.13 -6.16
C VAL A 49 13.31 -2.97 -6.74
N THR A 50 12.71 -2.18 -7.64
CA THR A 50 13.36 -1.00 -8.23
C THR A 50 13.81 -0.01 -7.15
N ALA A 51 12.97 0.27 -6.16
CA ALA A 51 13.34 1.18 -5.07
C ALA A 51 14.53 0.67 -4.25
N ILE A 52 14.66 -0.65 -4.04
CA ILE A 52 15.81 -1.24 -3.35
C ILE A 52 17.08 -1.12 -4.22
N GLU A 53 16.98 -1.44 -5.51
CA GLU A 53 18.10 -1.39 -6.45
C GLU A 53 18.63 0.05 -6.65
N GLU A 54 17.76 1.05 -6.58
CA GLU A 54 18.14 2.46 -6.68
C GLU A 54 18.72 3.02 -5.36
N ALA A 55 18.20 2.59 -4.21
CA ALA A 55 18.55 3.17 -2.92
C ALA A 55 19.73 2.50 -2.21
N GLN A 56 19.99 1.22 -2.49
CA GLN A 56 20.97 0.42 -1.74
C GLN A 56 21.96 -0.30 -2.67
N ASP A 57 23.22 -0.38 -2.22
CA ASP A 57 24.23 -1.20 -2.91
C ASP A 57 24.06 -2.68 -2.52
N ILE A 58 23.64 -3.48 -3.51
CA ILE A 58 23.41 -4.93 -3.39
C ILE A 58 24.65 -5.69 -2.90
N THR A 59 25.86 -5.16 -3.08
CA THR A 59 27.09 -5.81 -2.62
C THR A 59 27.31 -5.69 -1.12
N THR A 60 26.71 -4.68 -0.48
CA THR A 60 26.84 -4.40 0.97
C THR A 60 25.58 -4.73 1.76
N LEU A 61 24.43 -4.83 1.09
CA LEU A 61 23.15 -5.17 1.69
C LEU A 61 23.21 -6.56 2.36
N LYS A 62 22.64 -6.66 3.57
CA LYS A 62 22.50 -7.93 4.29
C LYS A 62 21.19 -8.63 3.89
N LEU A 63 21.21 -9.95 3.81
CA LEU A 63 20.05 -10.74 3.44
C LEU A 63 18.89 -10.57 4.43
N ASN A 64 19.20 -10.46 5.72
CA ASN A 64 18.21 -10.22 6.76
C ASN A 64 17.50 -8.87 6.57
N GLU A 65 18.25 -7.80 6.29
CA GLU A 65 17.71 -6.47 6.04
C GLU A 65 16.78 -6.45 4.81
N LEU A 66 17.17 -7.16 3.76
CA LEU A 66 16.33 -7.35 2.58
C LEU A 66 14.98 -7.99 2.96
N PHE A 67 15.00 -9.10 3.69
CA PHE A 67 13.76 -9.80 4.06
C PHE A 67 12.89 -9.00 5.05
N GLU A 68 13.49 -8.25 5.98
CA GLU A 68 12.75 -7.33 6.85
C GLU A 68 12.04 -6.23 6.05
N SER A 69 12.72 -5.67 5.05
CA SER A 69 12.17 -4.65 4.14
C SER A 69 11.02 -5.20 3.28
N LEU A 70 11.15 -6.46 2.81
CA LEU A 70 10.11 -7.15 2.05
C LEU A 70 8.90 -7.52 2.92
N LEU A 71 9.13 -7.98 4.16
CA LEU A 71 8.05 -8.31 5.09
C LEU A 71 7.22 -7.07 5.45
N THR A 72 7.90 -5.96 5.73
CA THR A 72 7.24 -4.67 6.00
C THR A 72 6.39 -4.22 4.81
N PHE A 73 6.88 -4.42 3.59
CA PHE A 73 6.14 -4.10 2.37
C PHE A 73 4.90 -4.98 2.20
N GLU A 74 5.01 -6.29 2.43
CA GLU A 74 3.88 -7.23 2.40
C GLU A 74 2.80 -6.84 3.41
N MET A 75 3.18 -6.52 4.65
CA MET A 75 2.25 -6.06 5.68
C MET A 75 1.54 -4.75 5.29
N ALA A 76 2.26 -3.79 4.70
CA ALA A 76 1.69 -2.53 4.25
C ALA A 76 0.73 -2.70 3.06
N MET A 77 0.99 -3.65 2.16
CA MET A 77 0.10 -3.99 1.06
C MET A 77 -1.23 -4.57 1.57
N LEU A 78 -1.17 -5.50 2.53
CA LEU A 78 -2.37 -6.10 3.14
C LEU A 78 -3.25 -5.05 3.84
N ASP A 79 -2.67 -4.11 4.58
CA ASP A 79 -3.41 -3.03 5.24
C ASP A 79 -4.12 -2.11 4.22
N ARG A 80 -3.47 -1.80 3.10
CA ARG A 80 -4.08 -0.98 2.03
C ARG A 80 -5.24 -1.68 1.33
N GLU A 81 -5.13 -2.97 1.09
CA GLU A 81 -6.20 -3.75 0.46
C GLU A 81 -7.45 -3.79 1.36
N SER A 82 -7.28 -3.91 2.68
CA SER A 82 -8.39 -3.85 3.65
C SER A 82 -9.11 -2.49 3.69
N LYS A 83 -8.43 -1.40 3.32
CA LYS A 83 -8.95 -0.01 3.35
C LYS A 83 -9.57 0.45 2.03
N LYS A 84 -9.44 -0.34 0.95
CA LYS A 84 -9.94 0.00 -0.39
C LYS A 84 -11.47 0.20 -0.46
N GLY A 85 -12.22 -0.26 0.55
CA GLY A 85 -13.67 -0.07 0.66
C GLY A 85 -14.14 1.31 1.17
N LYS A 86 -13.25 2.24 1.54
CA LYS A 86 -13.63 3.54 2.13
C LYS A 86 -12.98 4.75 1.44
N GLY A 87 -12.84 4.71 0.11
CA GLY A 87 -12.36 5.86 -0.65
C GLY A 87 -13.41 6.97 -0.72
N ILE A 88 -13.21 8.08 -0.01
CA ILE A 88 -13.92 9.34 -0.30
C ILE A 88 -13.16 9.98 -1.47
N ALA A 89 -13.72 9.87 -2.67
CA ALA A 89 -13.14 10.50 -3.85
C ALA A 89 -13.25 12.03 -3.74
N PHE A 90 -12.12 12.73 -3.81
CA PHE A 90 -12.09 14.17 -4.06
C PHE A 90 -12.39 14.38 -5.55
N LYS A 91 -13.59 14.87 -5.88
CA LYS A 91 -13.88 15.35 -7.24
C LYS A 91 -13.17 16.69 -7.40
N SER A 92 -12.13 16.73 -8.22
CA SER A 92 -11.55 17.98 -8.70
C SER A 92 -12.48 18.58 -9.76
N ALA A 93 -12.89 19.84 -9.58
CA ALA A 93 -13.49 20.61 -10.65
C ALA A 93 -12.37 21.05 -11.60
N TYR A 94 -12.15 20.29 -12.66
CA TYR A 94 -11.49 20.81 -13.85
C TYR A 94 -12.58 21.01 -14.89
N ASP A 95 -12.91 22.28 -15.15
CA ASP A 95 -13.65 22.65 -16.33
C ASP A 95 -12.73 22.42 -17.54
N GLN A 96 -12.94 21.29 -18.22
CA GLN A 96 -12.57 21.18 -19.62
C GLN A 96 -13.64 20.37 -20.35
N GLU A 97 -14.49 21.10 -21.06
CA GLU A 97 -15.41 20.57 -22.05
C GLU A 97 -14.66 19.70 -23.07
N THR A 98 -15.12 18.48 -23.34
CA THR A 98 -15.95 18.21 -24.54
C THR A 98 -16.43 16.74 -24.62
N THR A 99 -17.76 16.63 -24.60
CA THR A 99 -18.64 15.78 -25.45
C THR A 99 -18.81 14.26 -25.22
N ALA A 100 -20.07 13.96 -24.86
CA ALA A 100 -20.98 12.96 -25.43
C ALA A 100 -20.97 11.53 -24.84
N ASN A 101 -21.77 11.31 -23.79
CA ASN A 101 -23.16 10.81 -23.91
C ASN A 101 -23.68 10.15 -22.60
N GLN A 102 -24.95 10.47 -22.31
CA GLN A 102 -25.91 9.79 -21.44
C GLN A 102 -25.98 10.10 -19.94
N SER A 103 -27.15 10.66 -19.60
CA SER A 103 -27.95 10.44 -18.38
C SER A 103 -27.71 11.37 -17.18
N GLY A 104 -28.34 12.54 -17.27
CA GLY A 104 -29.16 13.15 -16.22
C GLY A 104 -28.68 13.07 -14.77
N ASN A 105 -27.96 14.12 -14.34
CA ASN A 105 -28.18 14.79 -13.06
C ASN A 105 -27.30 16.04 -13.02
N GLU A 106 -27.87 17.18 -13.42
CA GLU A 106 -27.34 18.49 -13.10
C GLU A 106 -27.56 18.74 -11.60
N ALA A 107 -26.74 18.11 -10.76
CA ALA A 107 -26.59 18.55 -9.38
C ALA A 107 -25.76 19.82 -9.43
N ASN A 108 -26.46 20.95 -9.50
CA ASN A 108 -25.88 22.28 -9.51
C ASN A 108 -24.86 22.41 -8.36
N GLN A 109 -23.76 23.11 -8.60
CA GLN A 109 -22.73 23.36 -7.57
C GLN A 109 -23.34 23.92 -6.26
N ASP A 110 -24.42 24.69 -6.40
CA ASP A 110 -25.22 25.22 -5.30
C ASP A 110 -25.89 24.13 -4.45
N ASP A 111 -26.37 23.03 -5.04
CA ASP A 111 -26.95 21.91 -4.31
C ASP A 111 -25.90 21.19 -3.46
N SER A 112 -24.67 21.08 -3.98
CA SER A 112 -23.53 20.51 -3.25
C SER A 112 -23.11 21.40 -2.08
N ILE A 113 -23.05 22.73 -2.29
CA ILE A 113 -22.76 23.71 -1.24
C ILE A 113 -23.88 23.75 -0.18
N ALA A 114 -25.15 23.66 -0.60
CA ALA A 114 -26.29 23.60 0.29
C ALA A 114 -26.25 22.32 1.16
N LEU A 115 -25.90 21.17 0.58
CA LEU A 115 -25.74 19.93 1.33
C LEU A 115 -24.64 20.03 2.39
N LEU A 116 -23.47 20.58 2.04
CA LEU A 116 -22.36 20.77 2.98
C LEU A 116 -22.74 21.71 4.12
N THR A 117 -23.36 22.84 3.80
CA THR A 117 -23.85 23.82 4.79
C THR A 117 -24.88 23.19 5.73
N LYS A 118 -25.76 22.34 5.22
CA LYS A 118 -26.76 21.61 6.00
C LYS A 118 -26.12 20.57 6.93
N GLN A 119 -25.11 19.84 6.47
CA GLN A 119 -24.37 18.88 7.31
C GLN A 119 -23.59 19.58 8.42
N PHE A 120 -22.94 20.70 8.11
CA PHE A 120 -22.22 21.52 9.09
C PHE A 120 -23.17 22.06 10.15
N SER A 121 -24.33 22.60 9.74
CA SER A 121 -25.37 23.10 10.65
C SER A 121 -25.94 22.00 11.56
N LYS A 122 -26.02 20.76 11.07
CA LYS A 122 -26.45 19.60 11.87
C LYS A 122 -25.41 19.23 12.92
N MET A 123 -24.12 19.32 12.58
CA MET A 123 -23.00 19.07 13.49
C MET A 123 -22.95 20.11 14.61
N THR A 124 -23.06 21.40 14.28
CA THR A 124 -23.04 22.48 15.29
C THR A 124 -24.22 22.39 16.25
N ARG A 125 -25.40 21.98 15.75
CA ARG A 125 -26.57 21.75 16.59
C ARG A 125 -26.38 20.58 17.56
N LYS A 126 -25.77 19.47 17.11
CA LYS A 126 -25.42 18.33 17.98
C LYS A 126 -24.41 18.71 19.06
N PHE A 127 -23.37 19.47 18.69
CA PHE A 127 -22.37 19.94 19.64
C PHE A 127 -22.99 20.89 20.69
N LYS A 128 -23.88 21.78 20.25
CA LYS A 128 -24.62 22.67 21.15
C LYS A 128 -25.55 21.88 22.09
N SER A 129 -26.27 20.87 21.60
CA SER A 129 -27.13 20.04 22.47
C SER A 129 -26.34 19.25 23.50
N LEU A 130 -25.11 18.79 23.17
CA LEU A 130 -24.24 18.09 24.12
C LEU A 130 -23.75 19.02 25.25
N ASN A 131 -23.42 20.28 24.94
CA ASN A 131 -22.99 21.26 25.95
C ASN A 131 -24.12 21.82 26.82
N THR A 132 -25.39 21.64 26.42
CA THR A 132 -26.54 22.14 27.20
C THR A 132 -27.12 21.06 28.14
N ALA A 133 -26.86 19.78 27.89
CA ALA A 133 -27.31 18.66 28.73
C ALA A 133 -26.39 18.35 29.93
N GLY A 134 -25.19 18.94 29.98
CA GLY A 134 -24.23 18.77 31.09
C GLY A 134 -24.27 19.87 32.15
N ARG A 135 -25.33 20.69 32.19
CA ARG A 135 -25.45 21.84 33.10
C ARG A 135 -26.87 21.92 33.69
N THR A 136 -27.26 20.86 34.40
CA THR A 136 -28.33 20.85 35.40
C THR A 136 -27.86 20.06 36.60
#